data_AF-A0A5N5PRE0-F1
#
_entry.id   AF-A0A5N5PRE0-F1
#
_cell.length_a   1.000
_cell.length_b   1.000
_cell.length_c   1.000
_cell.angle_alpha   90.00
_cell.angle_beta   90.00
_cell.angle_gamma   90.00
#
_symmetry.space_group_name_H-M   'P 1'
#
loop_
_entity.id
_entity.type
_entity.pdbx_description
1 polymer ?
#
loop_
_entity_poly.entity_id
_entity_poly.type
_entity_poly.pdbx_seq_one_letter_code
_entity_poly.pdbx_strand_id
1 'polypeptide(L)'
;MVALNLLHIWPAFALLHVSVLHFSVVLWLFWKLLTQDPGRLQAADADPRFSSIADLVESNENPNRFCIYCELFQVANCKHCRLCDFCVMDYDHHCLFLNHCVGQKNHRVFLLFILAMIVAQLFFVSTAGYYLHWRSEVEASWSWSSAAMREAWVLLLLIINALAMLWETWLLSEQFNAISTGTTMYFRQCPHKKSSWSKRVATVLLFLVEGKDFRGQNQNTVDI
;
A
#
# COMPACT_ATOMS: atom_id res chain seq x y z
N MET A 1 -8.86 18.08 45.77
CA MET A 1 -9.07 16.67 45.37
C MET A 1 -9.60 16.48 43.94
N VAL A 2 -10.16 17.51 43.27
CA VAL A 2 -10.62 17.40 41.86
C VAL A 2 -9.49 17.61 40.83
N ALA A 3 -8.49 18.45 41.14
CA ALA A 3 -7.39 18.75 40.22
C ALA A 3 -6.39 17.59 39.99
N LEU A 4 -6.30 16.64 40.93
CA LEU A 4 -5.39 15.47 40.82
C LEU A 4 -5.94 14.36 39.91
N ASN A 5 -7.26 14.33 39.64
CA ASN A 5 -7.86 13.35 38.72
C ASN A 5 -7.79 13.78 37.25
N LEU A 6 -7.69 15.09 36.96
CA LEU A 6 -7.62 15.58 35.58
C LEU A 6 -6.31 15.21 34.87
N LEU A 7 -5.19 15.16 35.61
CA LEU A 7 -3.88 14.76 35.08
C LEU A 7 -3.82 13.28 34.68
N HIS A 8 -4.58 12.40 35.33
CA HIS A 8 -4.67 10.97 34.97
C HIS A 8 -5.61 10.73 33.77
N ILE A 9 -6.57 11.62 33.53
CA ILE A 9 -7.52 11.55 32.40
C ILE A 9 -6.92 12.20 31.14
N TRP A 10 -5.98 13.15 31.31
CA TRP A 10 -5.30 13.85 30.22
C TRP A 10 -4.65 12.94 29.15
N PRO A 11 -3.90 11.87 29.49
CA PRO A 11 -3.38 10.96 28.47
C PRO A 11 -4.49 10.19 27.75
N ALA A 12 -5.62 9.89 28.41
CA ALA A 12 -6.71 9.13 27.80
C ALA A 12 -7.52 9.97 26.78
N PHE A 13 -7.80 11.24 27.08
CA PHE A 13 -8.54 12.12 26.17
C PHE A 13 -7.71 12.49 24.94
N ALA A 14 -6.42 12.79 25.12
CA ALA A 14 -5.51 13.04 24.02
C ALA A 14 -5.34 11.79 23.13
N LEU A 15 -5.14 10.61 23.73
CA LEU A 15 -5.05 9.34 23.02
C LEU A 15 -6.33 9.05 22.23
N LEU A 16 -7.50 9.30 22.82
CA LEU A 16 -8.79 9.15 22.14
C LEU A 16 -8.89 10.05 20.90
N HIS A 17 -8.58 11.35 21.04
CA HIS A 17 -8.63 12.27 19.90
C HIS A 17 -7.64 11.92 18.80
N VAL A 18 -6.41 11.58 19.15
CA VAL A 18 -5.40 11.13 18.19
C VAL A 18 -5.87 9.85 17.48
N SER A 19 -6.43 8.90 18.22
CA SER A 19 -6.94 7.64 17.66
C SER A 19 -8.13 7.87 16.73
N VAL A 20 -9.08 8.75 17.10
CA VAL A 20 -10.25 9.09 16.27
C VAL A 20 -9.81 9.83 14.99
N LEU A 21 -8.89 10.77 15.09
CA LEU A 21 -8.34 11.48 13.94
C LEU A 21 -7.63 10.49 13.01
N HIS A 22 -6.76 9.65 13.56
CA HIS A 22 -6.04 8.64 12.79
C HIS A 22 -6.98 7.65 12.10
N PHE A 23 -7.99 7.15 12.82
CA PHE A 23 -9.01 6.27 12.26
C PHE A 23 -9.78 6.95 11.11
N SER A 24 -10.10 8.24 11.26
CA SER A 24 -10.73 9.02 10.19
C SER A 24 -9.84 9.13 8.95
N VAL A 25 -8.53 9.31 9.13
CA VAL A 25 -7.55 9.31 8.02
C VAL A 25 -7.47 7.94 7.36
N VAL A 26 -7.44 6.85 8.12
CA VAL A 26 -7.45 5.47 7.58
C VAL A 26 -8.71 5.22 6.76
N LEU A 27 -9.89 5.59 7.28
CA LEU A 27 -11.15 5.46 6.56
C LEU A 27 -11.17 6.27 5.28
N TRP A 28 -10.67 7.51 5.32
CA TRP A 28 -10.58 8.34 4.13
C TRP A 28 -9.62 7.76 3.08
N LEU A 29 -8.45 7.26 3.49
CA LEU A 29 -7.49 6.59 2.61
C LEU A 29 -8.09 5.33 1.98
N PHE A 30 -8.80 4.53 2.78
CA PHE A 30 -9.48 3.33 2.30
C PHE A 30 -10.57 3.67 1.29
N TRP A 31 -11.47 4.62 1.61
CA TRP A 31 -12.50 5.08 0.69
C TRP A 31 -11.91 5.63 -0.60
N LYS A 32 -10.85 6.45 -0.49
CA LYS A 32 -10.14 6.99 -1.65
C LYS A 32 -9.55 5.87 -2.50
N LEU A 33 -8.91 4.88 -1.89
CA LEU A 33 -8.29 3.76 -2.59
C LEU A 33 -9.32 2.89 -3.34
N LEU A 34 -10.51 2.71 -2.77
CA LEU A 34 -11.60 1.94 -3.38
C LEU A 34 -12.34 2.70 -4.50
N THR A 35 -12.27 4.03 -4.51
CA THR A 35 -13.03 4.87 -5.46
C THR A 35 -12.15 5.49 -6.54
N GLN A 36 -10.83 5.55 -6.33
CA GLN A 36 -9.92 6.20 -7.23
C GLN A 36 -9.55 5.32 -8.42
N ASP A 37 -9.65 5.89 -9.63
CA ASP A 37 -9.16 5.27 -10.86
C ASP A 37 -7.72 4.79 -10.69
N PRO A 38 -7.39 3.52 -10.99
CA PRO A 38 -6.04 3.00 -10.82
C PRO A 38 -5.08 3.48 -11.90
N GLY A 39 -5.57 4.22 -12.91
CA GLY A 39 -4.86 4.54 -14.13
C GLY A 39 -5.35 3.68 -15.29
N ARG A 40 -6.66 3.64 -15.55
CA ARG A 40 -7.21 2.92 -16.72
C ARG A 40 -6.65 3.55 -18.00
N LEU A 41 -6.09 2.71 -18.89
CA LEU A 41 -5.61 3.14 -20.20
C LEU A 41 -6.79 3.56 -21.07
N GLN A 42 -6.76 4.78 -21.59
CA GLN A 42 -7.73 5.28 -22.56
C GLN A 42 -7.14 5.31 -23.97
N ALA A 43 -7.98 5.40 -25.00
CA ALA A 43 -7.51 5.50 -26.38
C ALA A 43 -6.60 6.71 -26.63
N ALA A 44 -6.84 7.82 -25.92
CA ALA A 44 -6.00 9.01 -25.99
C ALA A 44 -4.60 8.82 -25.35
N ASP A 45 -4.46 7.84 -24.46
CA ASP A 45 -3.20 7.50 -23.79
C ASP A 45 -2.44 6.39 -24.54
N ALA A 46 -3.07 5.73 -25.52
CA ALA A 46 -2.44 4.67 -26.30
C ALA A 46 -1.28 5.23 -27.13
N ASP A 47 -0.26 4.40 -27.38
CA ASP A 47 0.93 4.82 -28.15
C ASP A 47 0.51 5.14 -29.60
N PRO A 48 0.50 6.42 -30.02
CA PRO A 48 -0.05 6.81 -31.32
C PRO A 48 0.84 6.40 -32.49
N ARG A 49 2.06 5.92 -32.22
CA ARG A 49 2.99 5.41 -33.23
C ARG A 49 2.53 4.11 -33.84
N PHE A 50 1.64 3.38 -33.16
CA PHE A 50 1.18 2.07 -33.58
C PHE A 50 -0.32 2.10 -33.85
N SER A 51 -0.68 1.72 -35.06
CA SER A 51 -2.06 1.55 -35.54
C SER A 51 -2.38 0.10 -35.85
N SER A 52 -1.34 -0.71 -36.12
CA SER A 52 -1.45 -2.13 -36.41
C SER A 52 -0.39 -2.95 -35.66
N ILE A 53 -0.62 -4.26 -35.55
CA ILE A 53 0.39 -5.19 -35.03
C ILE A 53 1.62 -5.25 -35.95
N ALA A 54 1.43 -5.00 -37.26
CA ALA A 54 2.55 -4.93 -38.21
C ALA A 54 3.49 -3.77 -37.84
N ASP A 55 2.95 -2.62 -37.44
CA ASP A 55 3.75 -1.45 -37.02
C ASP A 55 4.67 -1.80 -35.83
N LEU A 56 4.18 -2.61 -34.88
CA LEU A 56 5.00 -3.11 -33.77
C LEU A 56 6.13 -4.01 -34.26
N VAL A 57 5.84 -4.93 -35.17
CA VAL A 57 6.84 -5.87 -35.70
C VAL A 57 7.90 -5.12 -36.52
N GLU A 58 7.49 -4.15 -37.34
CA GLU A 58 8.38 -3.30 -38.13
C GLU A 58 9.28 -2.43 -37.25
N SER A 59 8.75 -1.93 -36.12
CA SER A 59 9.54 -1.19 -35.14
C SER A 59 10.37 -2.06 -34.20
N ASN A 60 10.42 -3.38 -34.42
CA ASN A 60 11.08 -4.35 -33.54
C ASN A 60 10.59 -4.29 -32.07
N GLU A 61 9.31 -3.95 -31.90
CA GLU A 61 8.60 -3.90 -30.62
C GLU A 61 7.89 -5.22 -30.34
N ASN A 62 7.55 -5.46 -29.08
CA ASN A 62 6.86 -6.70 -28.69
C ASN A 62 5.40 -6.68 -29.21
N PRO A 63 4.99 -7.62 -30.10
CA PRO A 63 3.62 -7.65 -30.62
C PRO A 63 2.56 -7.86 -29.53
N ASN A 64 2.95 -8.38 -28.36
CA ASN A 64 2.07 -8.53 -27.20
C ASN A 64 1.67 -7.21 -26.54
N ARG A 65 2.19 -6.06 -27.00
CA ARG A 65 1.72 -4.74 -26.58
C ARG A 65 0.31 -4.45 -27.07
N PHE A 66 -0.19 -5.14 -28.09
CA PHE A 66 -1.60 -5.02 -28.47
C PHE A 66 -2.49 -5.83 -27.52
N CYS A 67 -3.37 -5.16 -26.79
CA CYS A 67 -4.35 -5.84 -25.96
C CYS A 67 -5.57 -6.26 -26.79
N ILE A 68 -5.73 -7.55 -27.01
CA ILE A 68 -6.87 -8.10 -27.78
C ILE A 68 -8.24 -7.88 -27.11
N TYR A 69 -8.29 -7.68 -25.79
CA TYR A 69 -9.55 -7.50 -25.05
C TYR A 69 -10.03 -6.04 -25.09
N CYS A 70 -9.08 -5.10 -24.99
CA CYS A 70 -9.39 -3.68 -25.01
C CYS A 70 -9.24 -3.05 -26.39
N GLU A 71 -8.67 -3.78 -27.36
CA GLU A 71 -8.35 -3.32 -28.71
C GLU A 71 -7.48 -2.04 -28.72
N LEU A 72 -6.51 -1.98 -27.80
CA LEU A 72 -5.62 -0.84 -27.61
C LEU A 72 -4.16 -1.25 -27.55
N PHE A 73 -3.29 -0.40 -28.09
CA PHE A 73 -1.84 -0.51 -27.92
C PHE A 73 -1.43 -0.05 -26.53
N GLN A 74 -0.89 -0.97 -25.75
CA GLN A 74 -0.39 -0.73 -24.40
C GLN A 74 0.87 0.15 -24.45
N VAL A 75 0.87 1.16 -23.59
CA VAL A 75 2.08 1.91 -23.23
C VAL A 75 3.02 1.03 -22.39
N ALA A 76 4.24 1.52 -22.15
CA ALA A 76 5.18 0.85 -21.26
C ALA A 76 4.55 0.54 -19.89
N ASN A 77 4.89 -0.62 -19.32
CA ASN A 77 4.38 -1.07 -18.02
C ASN A 77 2.84 -1.11 -17.89
N CYS A 78 2.11 -1.25 -18.99
CA CYS A 78 0.66 -1.42 -18.98
C CYS A 78 0.27 -2.92 -19.10
N LYS A 79 -0.81 -3.31 -18.42
CA LYS A 79 -1.32 -4.69 -18.45
C LYS A 79 -2.84 -4.71 -18.38
N HIS A 80 -3.47 -5.61 -19.13
CA HIS A 80 -4.88 -5.95 -18.95
C HIS A 80 -5.10 -6.75 -17.66
N CYS A 81 -5.95 -6.24 -16.77
CA CYS A 81 -6.42 -6.99 -15.62
C CYS A 81 -7.72 -7.71 -15.95
N ARG A 82 -7.69 -9.04 -16.03
CA ARG A 82 -8.89 -9.86 -16.33
C ARG A 82 -10.01 -9.74 -15.30
N LEU A 83 -9.66 -9.42 -14.04
CA LEU A 83 -10.65 -9.28 -12.96
C LEU A 83 -11.39 -7.94 -13.03
N CYS A 84 -10.70 -6.88 -13.47
CA CYS A 84 -11.29 -5.56 -13.64
C CYS A 84 -11.78 -5.28 -15.07
N ASP A 85 -11.37 -6.10 -16.03
CA ASP A 85 -11.70 -6.02 -17.46
C ASP A 85 -11.28 -4.70 -18.13
N PHE A 86 -10.09 -4.22 -17.79
CA PHE A 86 -9.46 -3.10 -18.49
C PHE A 86 -7.93 -3.11 -18.35
N CYS A 87 -7.27 -2.42 -19.27
CA CYS A 87 -5.84 -2.12 -19.19
C CYS A 87 -5.54 -1.05 -18.14
N VAL A 88 -4.51 -1.29 -17.32
CA VAL A 88 -4.05 -0.38 -16.26
C VAL A 88 -2.62 0.03 -16.57
N MET A 89 -2.35 1.33 -16.56
CA MET A 89 -1.02 1.92 -16.73
C MET A 89 -0.19 1.73 -15.46
N ASP A 90 1.12 1.54 -15.62
CA ASP A 90 2.07 1.18 -14.56
C ASP A 90 1.50 0.12 -13.59
N TYR A 91 0.94 -0.95 -14.16
CA TYR A 91 0.23 -1.98 -13.41
C TYR A 91 1.14 -2.59 -12.33
N ASP A 92 0.70 -2.54 -11.07
CA ASP A 92 1.38 -3.19 -9.96
C ASP A 92 0.78 -4.55 -9.68
N HIS A 93 -0.49 -4.57 -9.29
CA HIS A 93 -1.23 -5.81 -9.06
C HIS A 93 -2.74 -5.55 -9.02
N HIS A 94 -3.53 -6.62 -9.06
CA HIS A 94 -4.91 -6.60 -8.63
C HIS A 94 -4.94 -7.04 -7.18
N CYS A 95 -5.35 -6.15 -6.27
CA CYS A 95 -5.38 -6.45 -4.86
C CYS A 95 -6.66 -7.21 -4.53
N LEU A 96 -6.54 -8.51 -4.22
CA LEU A 96 -7.69 -9.36 -3.87
C LEU A 96 -8.39 -8.89 -2.59
N PHE A 97 -7.66 -8.26 -1.66
CA PHE A 97 -8.23 -7.73 -0.41
C PHE A 97 -9.10 -6.50 -0.63
N LEU A 98 -8.78 -5.70 -1.64
CA LEU A 98 -9.53 -4.49 -2.00
C LEU A 98 -10.52 -4.74 -3.12
N ASN A 99 -10.41 -5.90 -3.80
CA ASN A 99 -11.07 -6.19 -5.07
C ASN A 99 -10.89 -5.05 -6.08
N HIS A 100 -9.68 -4.48 -6.13
CA HIS A 100 -9.37 -3.29 -6.91
C HIS A 100 -7.93 -3.36 -7.43
N CYS A 101 -7.70 -2.88 -8.66
CA CYS A 101 -6.35 -2.71 -9.19
C CYS A 101 -5.56 -1.62 -8.45
N VAL A 102 -4.26 -1.86 -8.30
CA VAL A 102 -3.26 -0.88 -7.89
C VAL A 102 -2.37 -0.61 -9.11
N GLY A 103 -2.32 0.65 -9.53
CA GLY A 103 -1.60 1.09 -10.71
C GLY A 103 -1.16 2.55 -10.60
N GLN A 104 -0.79 3.15 -11.73
CA GLN A 104 -0.18 4.48 -11.81
C GLN A 104 -0.78 5.53 -10.86
N LYS A 105 -2.10 5.68 -10.87
CA LYS A 105 -2.77 6.81 -10.20
C LYS A 105 -3.03 6.57 -8.71
N ASN A 106 -3.18 5.32 -8.26
CA ASN A 106 -3.54 5.02 -6.87
C ASN A 106 -2.45 4.28 -6.06
N HIS A 107 -1.32 3.91 -6.69
CA HIS A 107 -0.20 3.21 -6.02
C HIS A 107 0.32 3.95 -4.78
N ARG A 108 0.45 5.27 -4.86
CA ARG A 108 0.83 6.10 -3.70
C ARG A 108 -0.18 6.00 -2.55
N VAL A 109 -1.47 6.07 -2.85
CA VAL A 109 -2.54 6.00 -1.84
C VAL A 109 -2.55 4.62 -1.18
N PHE A 110 -2.31 3.55 -1.95
CA PHE A 110 -2.16 2.19 -1.43
C PHE A 110 -1.05 2.09 -0.39
N LEU A 111 0.14 2.66 -0.64
CA LEU A 111 1.24 2.63 0.33
C LEU A 111 0.94 3.46 1.58
N LEU A 112 0.37 4.65 1.41
CA LEU A 112 -0.03 5.49 2.55
C LEU A 112 -1.11 4.80 3.41
N PHE A 113 -2.04 4.09 2.78
CA PHE A 113 -3.05 3.29 3.47
C PHE A 113 -2.40 2.20 4.32
N ILE A 114 -1.47 1.39 3.78
CA ILE A 114 -0.80 0.35 4.55
C ILE A 114 0.04 0.92 5.69
N LEU A 115 0.76 2.03 5.45
CA LEU A 115 1.52 2.72 6.50
C LEU A 115 0.60 3.20 7.63
N ALA A 116 -0.56 3.77 7.30
CA ALA A 116 -1.55 4.17 8.29
C ALA A 116 -2.16 2.96 9.02
N MET A 117 -2.41 1.84 8.34
CA MET A 117 -2.87 0.60 8.98
C MET A 117 -1.88 0.07 10.02
N ILE A 118 -0.58 0.05 9.70
CA ILE A 118 0.47 -0.32 10.65
C ILE A 118 0.47 0.60 11.87
N VAL A 119 0.30 1.91 11.70
CA VAL A 119 0.21 2.86 12.82
C VAL A 119 -1.03 2.60 13.69
N ALA A 120 -2.19 2.29 13.09
CA ALA A 120 -3.38 1.89 13.83
C ALA A 120 -3.15 0.60 14.64
N GLN A 121 -2.50 -0.40 14.04
CA GLN A 121 -2.15 -1.65 14.69
C GLN A 121 -1.16 -1.44 15.84
N LEU A 122 -0.17 -0.57 15.67
CA LEU A 122 0.78 -0.20 16.74
C LEU A 122 0.06 0.43 17.93
N PHE A 123 -0.87 1.35 17.69
CA PHE A 123 -1.72 1.92 18.76
C PHE A 123 -2.55 0.83 19.46
N PHE A 124 -3.19 -0.05 18.69
CA PHE A 124 -3.98 -1.15 19.25
C PHE A 124 -3.13 -2.10 20.09
N VAL A 125 -2.01 -2.61 19.55
CA VAL A 125 -1.11 -3.55 20.23
C VAL A 125 -0.55 -2.94 21.52
N SER A 126 -0.16 -1.67 21.48
CA SER A 126 0.39 -0.98 22.65
C SER A 126 -0.65 -0.76 23.74
N THR A 127 -1.85 -0.31 23.37
CA THR A 127 -2.94 -0.06 24.34
C THR A 127 -3.55 -1.35 24.89
N ALA A 128 -3.71 -2.37 24.06
CA ALA A 128 -4.16 -3.71 24.49
C ALA A 128 -3.11 -4.39 25.39
N GLY A 129 -1.82 -4.29 25.07
CA GLY A 129 -0.74 -4.79 25.92
C GLY A 129 -0.71 -4.09 27.29
N TYR A 130 -0.84 -2.76 27.31
CA TYR A 130 -0.95 -1.99 28.56
C TYR A 130 -2.19 -2.39 29.36
N TYR A 131 -3.35 -2.53 28.71
CA TYR A 131 -4.59 -2.98 29.35
C TYR A 131 -4.42 -4.35 30.02
N LEU A 132 -3.87 -5.34 29.30
CA LEU A 132 -3.66 -6.68 29.82
C LEU A 132 -2.69 -6.69 30.99
N HIS A 133 -1.60 -5.90 30.91
CA HIS A 133 -0.65 -5.75 32.00
C HIS A 133 -1.31 -5.16 33.25
N TRP A 134 -2.02 -4.04 33.11
CA TRP A 134 -2.76 -3.42 34.21
C TRP A 134 -3.78 -4.37 34.84
N ARG A 135 -4.52 -5.11 34.01
CA ARG A 135 -5.51 -6.10 34.51
C ARG A 135 -4.84 -7.24 35.26
N SER A 136 -3.67 -7.70 34.83
CA SER A 136 -2.92 -8.76 35.52
C SER A 136 -2.45 -8.35 36.93
N GLU A 137 -2.13 -7.07 37.15
CA GLU A 137 -1.74 -6.56 38.47
C GLU A 137 -2.94 -6.48 39.43
N VAL A 138 -4.10 -6.03 38.92
CA VAL A 138 -5.33 -5.93 39.72
C VAL A 138 -5.88 -7.31 40.09
N GLU A 139 -5.80 -8.27 39.18
CA GLU A 139 -6.31 -9.63 39.37
C GLU A 139 -5.24 -10.61 39.89
N ALA A 140 -4.15 -10.12 40.50
CA ALA A 140 -3.03 -10.94 40.99
C ALA A 140 -3.42 -12.07 41.97
N SER A 141 -4.66 -12.06 42.49
CA SER A 141 -5.23 -13.11 43.33
C SER A 141 -5.87 -14.28 42.57
N TRP A 142 -6.05 -14.18 41.25
CA TRP A 142 -6.71 -15.18 40.40
C TRP A 142 -5.70 -16.02 39.61
N SER A 143 -6.10 -17.24 39.24
CA SER A 143 -5.27 -18.09 38.38
C SER A 143 -5.14 -17.47 36.99
N TRP A 144 -3.91 -17.40 36.45
CA TRP A 144 -3.59 -16.87 35.12
C TRP A 144 -4.49 -17.44 34.00
N SER A 145 -4.92 -18.69 34.11
CA SER A 145 -5.83 -19.34 33.14
C SER A 145 -7.23 -18.72 33.14
N SER A 146 -7.74 -18.35 34.32
CA SER A 146 -9.06 -17.72 34.46
C SER A 146 -9.06 -16.27 33.97
N ALA A 147 -7.98 -15.53 34.22
CA ALA A 147 -7.79 -14.17 33.71
C ALA A 147 -7.67 -14.17 32.17
N ALA A 148 -6.87 -15.08 31.62
CA ALA A 148 -6.70 -15.24 30.17
C ALA A 148 -8.01 -15.61 29.46
N MET A 149 -8.88 -16.43 30.08
CA MET A 149 -10.16 -16.80 29.50
C MET A 149 -11.16 -15.64 29.47
N ARG A 150 -11.13 -14.75 30.47
CA ARG A 150 -11.99 -13.56 30.52
C ARG A 150 -11.59 -12.54 29.46
N GLU A 151 -10.28 -12.36 29.25
CA GLU A 151 -9.74 -11.42 28.25
C GLU A 151 -9.33 -12.13 26.95
N ALA A 152 -9.88 -13.32 26.69
CA ALA A 152 -9.52 -14.14 25.52
C ALA A 152 -9.75 -13.40 24.19
N TRP A 153 -10.78 -12.55 24.13
CA TRP A 153 -11.08 -11.73 22.96
C TRP A 153 -10.01 -10.65 22.72
N VAL A 154 -9.48 -10.02 23.77
CA VAL A 154 -8.38 -9.04 23.67
C VAL A 154 -7.11 -9.73 23.21
N LEU A 155 -6.79 -10.88 23.81
CA LEU A 155 -5.62 -11.68 23.44
C LEU A 155 -5.71 -12.13 21.98
N LEU A 156 -6.87 -12.58 21.53
CA LEU A 156 -7.10 -12.96 20.14
C LEU A 156 -6.90 -11.78 19.19
N LEU A 157 -7.52 -10.63 19.46
CA LEU A 157 -7.35 -9.44 18.64
C LEU A 157 -5.91 -8.93 18.64
N LEU A 158 -5.21 -9.01 19.78
CA LEU A 158 -3.80 -8.65 19.90
C LEU A 158 -2.94 -9.52 18.97
N ILE A 159 -3.14 -10.84 19.01
CA ILE A 159 -2.42 -11.79 18.15
C ILE A 159 -2.73 -11.52 16.68
N ILE A 160 -4.00 -11.35 16.31
CA ILE A 160 -4.41 -11.08 14.92
C ILE A 160 -3.76 -9.78 14.41
N ASN A 161 -3.80 -8.70 15.19
CA ASN A 161 -3.21 -7.42 14.79
C ASN A 161 -1.68 -7.49 14.71
N ALA A 162 -1.02 -8.23 15.61
CA ALA A 162 0.43 -8.43 15.55
C ALA A 162 0.84 -9.23 14.30
N LEU A 163 0.10 -10.29 13.96
CA LEU A 163 0.34 -11.08 12.75
C LEU A 163 0.05 -10.27 11.48
N ALA A 164 -1.03 -9.47 11.46
CA ALA A 164 -1.35 -8.57 10.36
C ALA A 164 -0.23 -7.54 10.14
N MET A 165 0.28 -6.93 11.22
CA MET A 165 1.38 -5.98 11.16
C MET A 165 2.67 -6.60 10.60
N LEU A 166 3.00 -7.84 10.98
CA LEU A 166 4.14 -8.58 10.41
C LEU A 166 3.96 -8.83 8.90
N TRP A 167 2.75 -9.20 8.49
CA TRP A 167 2.44 -9.37 7.07
C TRP A 167 2.54 -8.06 6.28
N GLU A 168 1.96 -6.98 6.80
CA GLU A 168 1.96 -5.66 6.16
C GLU A 168 3.36 -5.06 6.05
N THR A 169 4.20 -5.24 7.07
CA THR A 169 5.61 -4.81 7.01
C THR A 169 6.40 -5.59 5.97
N TRP A 170 6.16 -6.90 5.83
CA TRP A 170 6.73 -7.69 4.73
C TRP A 170 6.25 -7.17 3.37
N LEU A 171 4.95 -6.92 3.21
CA LEU A 171 4.38 -6.38 1.97
C LEU A 171 4.97 -5.00 1.61
N LEU A 172 5.14 -4.12 2.60
CA LEU A 172 5.81 -2.83 2.41
C LEU A 172 7.29 -3.00 2.03
N SER A 173 7.97 -4.00 2.56
CA SER A 173 9.36 -4.29 2.19
C SER A 173 9.48 -4.72 0.73
N GLU A 174 8.53 -5.51 0.23
CA GLU A 174 8.44 -5.85 -1.18
C GLU A 174 8.20 -4.58 -2.01
N GLN A 175 7.20 -3.76 -1.64
CA GLN A 175 6.87 -2.52 -2.33
C GLN A 175 8.06 -1.55 -2.38
N PHE A 176 8.75 -1.39 -1.26
CA PHE A 176 10.00 -0.62 -1.18
C PHE A 176 11.03 -1.15 -2.17
N ASN A 177 11.23 -2.47 -2.24
CA ASN A 177 12.18 -3.06 -3.17
C ASN A 177 11.83 -2.73 -4.63
N ALA A 178 10.57 -2.94 -5.04
CA ALA A 178 10.13 -2.67 -6.41
C ALA A 178 10.24 -1.18 -6.79
N ILE A 179 9.82 -0.27 -5.91
CA ILE A 179 9.86 1.18 -6.17
C ILE A 179 11.29 1.69 -6.18
N SER A 180 12.15 1.18 -5.29
CA SER A 180 13.56 1.57 -5.24
C SER A 180 14.36 1.20 -6.50
N THR A 181 13.85 0.26 -7.30
CA THR A 181 14.42 -0.12 -8.60
C THR A 181 13.66 0.51 -9.78
N GLY A 182 12.68 1.38 -9.54
CA GLY A 182 11.88 2.01 -10.58
C GLY A 182 10.91 1.07 -11.29
N THR A 183 10.58 -0.06 -10.66
CA THR A 183 9.72 -1.12 -11.23
C THR A 183 8.40 -1.24 -10.48
N THR A 184 7.47 -2.04 -11.00
CA THR A 184 6.28 -2.48 -10.25
C THR A 184 6.49 -3.90 -9.73
N MET A 185 5.57 -4.40 -8.89
CA MET A 185 5.52 -5.81 -8.49
C MET A 185 5.45 -6.75 -9.69
N TYR A 186 4.67 -6.38 -10.70
CA TYR A 186 4.46 -7.21 -11.88
C TYR A 186 5.64 -7.13 -12.86
N PHE A 187 6.13 -5.92 -13.14
CA PHE A 187 7.24 -5.68 -14.07
C PHE A 187 8.59 -5.66 -13.36
N ARG A 188 8.77 -6.52 -12.34
CA ARG A 188 10.00 -6.60 -11.55
C ARG A 188 11.15 -7.08 -12.44
N GLN A 189 12.18 -6.26 -12.54
CA GLN A 189 13.43 -6.60 -13.25
C GLN A 189 14.55 -6.84 -12.24
N CYS A 190 15.47 -7.75 -12.57
CA CYS A 190 16.69 -7.92 -11.79
C CYS A 190 17.60 -6.70 -12.02
N PRO A 191 17.97 -5.95 -10.96
CA PRO A 191 18.82 -4.78 -11.14
C PRO A 191 20.21 -5.20 -11.63
N HIS A 192 20.61 -4.64 -12.77
CA HIS A 192 21.95 -4.88 -13.35
C HIS A 192 23.09 -4.31 -12.48
N LYS A 193 22.79 -3.35 -11.59
CA LYS A 193 23.74 -2.70 -10.69
C LYS A 193 23.11 -2.44 -9.31
N LYS A 194 23.85 -2.73 -8.23
CA LYS A 194 23.38 -2.45 -6.86
C LYS A 194 23.38 -0.95 -6.59
N SER A 195 22.19 -0.39 -6.30
CA SER A 195 22.04 1.00 -5.86
C SER A 195 22.38 1.15 -4.37
N SER A 196 22.97 2.28 -3.99
CA SER A 196 23.24 2.62 -2.59
C SER A 196 21.93 2.76 -1.80
N TRP A 197 21.94 2.35 -0.52
CA TRP A 197 20.78 2.44 0.37
C TRP A 197 20.17 3.85 0.43
N SER A 198 21.01 4.89 0.50
CA SER A 198 20.56 6.28 0.54
C SER A 198 19.78 6.69 -0.71
N LYS A 199 20.22 6.22 -1.89
CA LYS A 199 19.52 6.47 -3.16
C LYS A 199 18.18 5.76 -3.20
N ARG A 200 18.12 4.50 -2.74
CA ARG A 200 16.88 3.71 -2.69
C ARG A 200 15.83 4.37 -1.79
N VAL A 201 16.24 4.82 -0.61
CA VAL A 201 15.36 5.57 0.30
C VAL A 201 14.90 6.88 -0.33
N ALA A 202 15.80 7.65 -0.95
CA ALA A 202 15.43 8.89 -1.61
C ALA A 202 14.40 8.69 -2.73
N THR A 203 14.57 7.67 -3.58
CA THR A 203 13.59 7.32 -4.64
C THR A 203 12.21 7.00 -4.06
N VAL A 204 12.15 6.22 -2.98
CA VAL A 204 10.87 5.88 -2.34
C VAL A 204 10.23 7.09 -1.67
N LEU A 205 11.01 7.96 -1.05
CA LEU A 205 10.49 9.21 -0.46
C LEU A 205 9.93 10.15 -1.54
N LEU A 206 10.64 10.32 -2.65
CA LEU A 206 10.14 11.09 -3.80
C LEU A 206 8.84 10.50 -4.33
N PHE A 207 8.78 9.18 -4.50
CA PHE A 207 7.55 8.48 -4.88
C PHE A 207 6.39 8.74 -3.91
N LEU A 208 6.64 8.76 -2.60
CA LEU A 208 5.61 9.03 -1.60
C LEU A 208 5.15 10.50 -1.56
N VAL A 209 5.96 11.43 -2.09
CA VAL A 209 5.64 12.87 -2.15
C VAL A 209 4.99 13.26 -3.48
N GLU A 210 5.50 12.74 -4.59
CA GLU A 210 5.11 13.13 -5.95
C GLU A 210 4.17 12.10 -6.59
N GLY A 211 4.27 10.83 -6.22
CA GLY A 211 3.63 9.71 -6.93
C GLY A 211 4.46 9.25 -8.13
N LYS A 212 3.85 8.46 -9.03
CA LYS A 212 4.44 8.21 -10.36
C LYS A 212 4.09 9.40 -11.24
N ASP A 213 5.10 10.19 -11.63
CA ASP A 213 4.87 11.29 -12.57
C ASP A 213 4.65 10.76 -14.00
N PHE A 214 3.65 11.32 -14.69
CA PHE A 214 3.26 11.02 -16.06
C PHE A 214 4.40 11.30 -17.07
N ARG A 215 5.34 12.17 -16.72
CA ARG A 215 6.33 12.74 -17.65
C ARG A 215 7.63 11.93 -17.80
N GLY A 216 7.90 10.95 -16.95
CA GLY A 216 9.21 10.28 -16.90
C GLY A 216 9.43 9.12 -17.88
N GLN A 217 8.38 8.55 -18.48
CA GLN A 217 8.51 7.40 -19.38
C GLN A 217 8.57 7.77 -20.87
N ASN A 218 8.33 9.04 -21.24
CA ASN A 218 8.40 9.50 -22.63
C ASN A 218 9.77 10.04 -23.05
N GLN A 219 10.83 9.86 -22.26
CA GLN A 219 12.12 10.53 -22.54
C GLN A 219 13.42 9.75 -22.32
N ASN A 220 13.42 8.48 -21.90
CA ASN A 220 14.70 7.76 -21.63
C ASN A 220 14.82 6.35 -22.27
N THR A 221 14.45 6.20 -23.55
CA THR A 221 14.99 5.10 -24.39
C THR A 221 15.41 5.56 -25.80
N VAL A 222 15.67 6.86 -25.97
CA VAL A 222 16.58 7.34 -27.02
C VAL A 222 17.76 7.91 -26.27
N ASP A 223 18.77 7.07 -26.04
CA ASP A 223 20.19 7.43 -25.96
C ASP A 223 21.01 6.16 -25.72
N ILE A 224 21.53 5.64 -26.84
CA ILE A 224 22.76 4.83 -27.06
C ILE A 224 22.94 3.55 -26.24
#